data_AF-A0A973UU79-F1
#
_entry.id   AF-A0A973UU79-F1
#
_cell.length_a   1.000
_cell.length_b   1.000
_cell.length_c   1.000
_cell.angle_alpha   90.00
_cell.angle_beta   90.00
_cell.angle_gamma   90.00
#
_symmetry.space_group_name_H-M   'P 1'
#
loop_
_entity.id
_entity.type
_entity.pdbx_description
1 polymer ?
#
loop_
_entity_poly.entity_id
_entity_poly.type
_entity_poly.pdbx_seq_one_letter_code
_entity_poly.pdbx_strand_id
1 'polypeptide(L)'
;MSERFGCDEVRPLLAELAAGAVTGQERALALRHVGGCDACRAELAGLTRAVDELLLLAPQVEPPAGFESALLARLAAEPHARAAPRHRLGL
;
A
#
# COMPACT_ATOMS: atom_id res chain seq x y z
N MET A 1 -21.95 17.82 -1.40
CA MET A 1 -20.71 18.58 -1.15
C MET A 1 -19.84 17.73 -0.26
N SER A 2 -18.91 16.96 -0.83
CA SER A 2 -17.95 16.20 -0.02
C SER A 2 -16.98 17.19 0.60
N GLU A 3 -16.94 17.26 1.93
CA GLU A 3 -15.85 17.88 2.65
C GLU A 3 -14.54 17.36 2.09
N ARG A 4 -13.67 18.28 1.69
CA ARG A 4 -12.39 17.97 1.10
C ARG A 4 -11.54 17.37 2.20
N PHE A 5 -11.34 16.06 2.16
CA PHE A 5 -10.32 15.36 2.96
C PHE A 5 -8.96 16.03 2.67
N GLY A 6 -8.53 16.92 3.57
CA GLY A 6 -7.42 17.84 3.41
C GLY A 6 -6.16 17.32 4.09
N CYS A 7 -5.13 18.16 4.15
CA CYS A 7 -3.87 17.79 4.77
C CYS A 7 -4.06 17.47 6.26
N ASP A 8 -4.86 18.26 6.99
CA ASP A 8 -5.01 18.11 8.44
C ASP A 8 -5.72 16.80 8.82
N GLU A 9 -6.65 16.32 7.99
CA GLU A 9 -7.28 15.01 8.17
C GLU A 9 -6.38 13.85 7.73
N VAL A 10 -5.50 14.06 6.74
CA VAL A 10 -4.64 13.00 6.17
C VAL A 10 -3.38 12.77 7.00
N ARG A 11 -2.76 13.83 7.51
CA ARG A 11 -1.47 13.76 8.24
C ARG A 11 -1.49 12.79 9.43
N PRO A 12 -2.54 12.74 10.26
CA PRO A 12 -2.64 11.75 11.34
C PRO A 12 -2.62 10.30 10.83
N LEU A 13 -3.13 10.06 9.62
CA LEU A 13 -3.23 8.72 9.03
C LEU A 13 -1.93 8.28 8.33
N LEU A 14 -0.97 9.18 8.07
CA LEU A 14 0.19 8.86 7.23
C LEU A 14 1.10 7.79 7.85
N ALA A 15 1.25 7.77 9.17
CA ALA A 15 2.08 6.77 9.85
C ALA A 15 1.45 5.37 9.74
N GLU A 16 0.15 5.28 10.00
CA GLU A 16 -0.60 4.02 9.85
C GLU A 16 -0.65 3.58 8.38
N LEU A 17 -0.75 4.53 7.45
CA LEU A 17 -0.74 4.25 6.02
C LEU A 17 0.62 3.72 5.57
N ALA A 18 1.72 4.29 6.07
CA ALA A 18 3.08 3.81 5.84
C ALA A 18 3.30 2.40 6.41
N ALA A 19 2.75 2.13 7.60
CA ALA A 19 2.82 0.81 8.25
C ALA A 19 1.86 -0.23 7.64
N GLY A 20 1.00 0.16 6.68
CA GLY A 20 -0.01 -0.71 6.10
C GLY A 20 -1.17 -1.06 7.04
N ALA A 21 -1.36 -0.31 8.13
CA ALA A 21 -2.37 -0.54 9.16
C ALA A 21 -3.74 0.10 8.84
N VAL A 22 -3.77 1.18 8.04
CA VAL A 22 -5.05 1.80 7.61
C VAL A 22 -5.74 0.90 6.59
N THR A 23 -7.02 0.61 6.81
CA THR A 23 -7.82 -0.24 5.91
C THR A 23 -9.07 0.46 5.40
N GLY A 24 -9.75 -0.15 4.43
CA GLY A 24 -11.07 0.27 3.99
C GLY A 24 -11.14 1.70 3.45
N GLN A 25 -12.15 2.43 3.91
CA GLN A 25 -12.51 3.74 3.39
C GLN A 25 -11.45 4.80 3.69
N GLU A 26 -10.90 4.84 4.90
CA GLU A 26 -9.90 5.83 5.31
C GLU A 26 -8.63 5.74 4.44
N ARG A 27 -8.21 4.51 4.12
CA ARG A 27 -7.09 4.27 3.20
C ARG A 27 -7.36 4.88 1.83
N ALA A 28 -8.55 4.68 1.28
CA ALA A 28 -8.92 5.21 -0.02
C ALA A 28 -8.98 6.75 -0.04
N LEU A 29 -9.50 7.36 1.03
CA LEU A 29 -9.56 8.81 1.18
C LEU A 29 -8.15 9.43 1.29
N ALA A 30 -7.29 8.86 2.14
CA ALA A 30 -5.92 9.30 2.32
C ALA A 30 -5.10 9.17 1.03
N LEU A 31 -5.18 8.02 0.34
CA LEU A 31 -4.46 7.81 -0.92
C LEU A 31 -4.91 8.75 -2.03
N ARG A 32 -6.20 9.09 -2.10
CA ARG A 32 -6.69 10.07 -3.07
C ARG A 32 -6.05 11.45 -2.83
N HIS A 33 -5.96 11.89 -1.58
CA HIS A 33 -5.31 13.15 -1.24
C HIS A 33 -3.80 13.11 -1.51
N VAL A 34 -3.12 12.05 -1.05
CA VAL A 34 -1.69 11.83 -1.33
C VAL A 34 -1.42 11.78 -2.83
N GLY A 35 -2.35 11.31 -3.66
CA GLY A 35 -2.25 11.37 -5.12
C GLY A 35 -2.22 12.80 -5.70
N GLY A 36 -2.74 13.80 -4.97
CA GLY A 36 -2.78 15.20 -5.39
C GLY A 36 -1.84 16.16 -4.66
N CYS A 37 -1.28 15.77 -3.50
CA CYS A 37 -0.55 16.67 -2.61
C CYS A 37 0.93 16.28 -2.45
N ASP A 38 1.86 17.13 -2.90
CA ASP A 38 3.31 16.88 -2.79
C ASP A 38 3.81 16.85 -1.34
N ALA A 39 3.26 17.70 -0.46
CA ALA A 39 3.65 17.72 0.94
C ALA A 39 3.32 16.39 1.65
N CYS A 40 2.09 15.90 1.50
CA CYS A 40 1.69 14.61 2.07
C CYS A 40 2.38 13.43 1.41
N ARG A 41 2.75 13.50 0.11
CA ARG A 41 3.63 12.49 -0.52
C ARG A 41 5.00 12.44 0.11
N ALA A 42 5.63 13.59 0.31
CA ALA A 42 6.96 13.67 0.90
C ALA A 42 6.97 13.15 2.35
N GLU A 43 5.95 13.52 3.13
CA GLU A 43 5.77 13.04 4.51
C GLU A 43 5.54 11.52 4.55
N LEU A 44 4.65 10.99 3.70
CA LEU A 44 4.43 9.54 3.56
C LEU A 44 5.73 8.81 3.18
N ALA A 45 6.49 9.31 2.20
CA ALA A 45 7.75 8.70 1.79
C ALA A 45 8.80 8.68 2.93
N GLY A 46 8.84 9.74 3.74
CA GLY A 46 9.67 9.78 4.95
C GLY A 46 9.28 8.70 5.95
N LEU A 47 7.98 8.57 6.22
CA LEU A 47 7.44 7.57 7.16
C LEU A 47 7.60 6.14 6.65
N THR A 48 7.42 5.89 5.35
CA THR A 48 7.69 4.56 4.75
C THR A 48 9.13 4.14 4.97
N ARG A 49 10.11 5.02 4.74
CA ARG A 49 11.52 4.69 5.02
C ARG A 49 11.75 4.34 6.48
N ALA A 50 11.16 5.09 7.41
CA ALA A 50 11.27 4.79 8.84
C ALA A 50 10.65 3.42 9.18
N VAL A 51 9.50 3.09 8.60
CA VAL A 51 8.86 1.77 8.76
C VAL A 51 9.76 0.65 8.22
N ASP A 52 10.36 0.84 7.03
CA ASP A 52 11.28 -0.15 6.44
C ASP A 52 12.51 -0.38 7.32
N GLU A 53 13.07 0.68 7.92
CA GLU A 53 14.19 0.58 8.86
C GLU A 53 13.80 -0.15 10.16
N LEU A 54 12.58 0.05 10.66
CA LEU A 54 12.08 -0.67 11.83
C LEU A 54 12.00 -2.19 11.61
N LEU A 55 11.72 -2.64 10.37
CA LEU A 55 11.70 -4.07 10.05
C LEU A 55 13.07 -4.73 10.23
N LEU A 56 14.16 -3.99 10.11
CA LEU A 56 15.52 -4.50 10.36
C LEU A 56 15.79 -4.78 11.84
N LEU A 57 15.00 -4.18 12.74
CA LEU A 57 15.08 -4.42 14.18
C LEU A 57 14.22 -5.61 14.63
N ALA A 58 13.32 -6.09 13.78
CA ALA A 58 12.42 -7.17 14.13
C ALA A 58 13.17 -8.51 14.23
N PRO A 59 12.81 -9.37 15.21
CA PRO A 59 13.34 -10.73 15.28
C PRO A 59 13.06 -11.49 13.97
N GLN A 60 14.08 -12.13 13.43
CA GLN A 60 13.92 -13.01 12.28
C GLN A 60 13.26 -14.32 12.73
N VAL A 61 12.24 -14.77 11.99
CA VAL A 61 11.53 -16.02 12.25
C VAL A 61 11.56 -16.86 10.98
N GLU A 62 12.07 -18.08 11.09
CA GLU A 62 12.08 -19.02 9.99
C GLU A 62 10.64 -19.44 9.63
N PRO A 63 10.21 -19.31 8.36
CA PRO A 63 8.91 -19.80 7.95
C PRO A 63 8.78 -21.33 8.15
N PRO A 64 7.56 -21.87 8.35
CA PRO A 64 7.36 -23.30 8.54
C PRO A 64 7.93 -24.12 7.35
N ALA A 65 8.47 -25.30 7.65
CA ALA A 65 9.02 -26.18 6.64
C ALA A 65 8.02 -26.43 5.50
N GLY A 66 8.50 -26.31 4.25
CA GLY A 66 7.69 -26.47 3.05
C GLY A 66 6.89 -25.23 2.63
N PHE A 67 7.01 -24.11 3.34
CA PHE A 67 6.39 -22.83 2.95
C PHE A 67 6.73 -22.44 1.51
N GLU A 68 8.00 -22.46 1.13
CA GLU A 68 8.46 -22.07 -0.22
C GLU A 68 7.83 -22.97 -1.30
N SER A 69 7.88 -24.29 -1.13
CA SER A 69 7.29 -25.25 -2.07
C SER A 69 5.78 -25.04 -2.21
N ALA A 70 5.08 -24.82 -1.10
CA ALA A 70 3.65 -24.55 -1.10
C ALA A 70 3.30 -23.23 -1.80
N LEU A 71 4.10 -22.17 -1.58
CA LEU A 71 3.94 -20.88 -2.24
C LEU A 71 4.14 -21.01 -3.76
N LEU A 72 5.22 -21.67 -4.20
CA LEU A 72 5.53 -21.85 -5.62
C LEU A 72 4.46 -22.68 -6.34
N ALA A 73 3.95 -23.74 -5.70
CA ALA A 73 2.86 -24.52 -6.26
C ALA A 73 1.58 -23.69 -6.48
N ARG A 74 1.26 -22.79 -5.53
CA ARG A 74 0.11 -21.88 -5.66
C ARG A 74 0.30 -20.84 -6.78
N LEU A 75 1.48 -20.23 -6.87
CA LEU A 75 1.79 -19.26 -7.92
C LEU A 75 1.74 -19.89 -9.32
N ALA A 76 2.15 -21.15 -9.47
CA ALA A 76 2.06 -21.89 -10.73
C ALA A 76 0.62 -22.30 -11.08
N ALA A 77 -0.23 -22.50 -10.07
CA ALA A 77 -1.63 -22.88 -10.25
C ALA A 77 -2.56 -21.69 -10.54
N GLU A 78 -2.17 -20.46 -10.17
CA GLU A 78 -2.92 -19.26 -10.52
C GLU A 78 -2.70 -18.90 -12.01
N PRO A 79 -3.76 -18.92 -12.85
CA PRO A 79 -3.65 -18.39 -14.19
C PRO A 79 -3.36 -16.89 -14.05
N HIS A 80 -2.21 -16.43 -14.57
CA HIS A 80 -1.92 -15.00 -14.68
C HIS A 80 -3.11 -14.35 -15.38
N ALA A 81 -3.89 -13.56 -14.63
CA ALA A 81 -5.05 -12.85 -15.17
C ALA A 81 -4.57 -12.03 -16.37
N ARG A 82 -5.01 -12.43 -17.57
CA ARG A 82 -4.65 -11.77 -18.83
C ARG A 82 -4.91 -10.28 -18.67
N ALA A 83 -3.91 -9.46 -19.02
CA ALA A 83 -4.03 -8.02 -19.05
C ALA A 83 -5.38 -7.60 -19.65
N ALA A 84 -6.16 -6.85 -18.87
CA ALA A 84 -7.48 -6.39 -19.29
C ALA A 84 -7.36 -5.60 -20.61
N PRO A 85 -8.32 -5.75 -21.55
CA PRO A 85 -8.29 -5.02 -22.81
C PRO A 85 -8.28 -3.51 -22.54
N ARG A 86 -7.34 -2.81 -23.16
CA ARG A 86 -7.25 -1.35 -23.10
C ARG A 86 -8.53 -0.79 -23.71
N HIS A 87 -9.39 -0.15 -22.91
CA HIS A 87 -10.51 0.62 -23.44
C HIS A 87 -9.96 1.67 -24.40
N ARG A 88 -10.30 1.53 -25.69
CA ARG A 88 -10.03 2.51 -26.73
C ARG A 88 -10.79 3.79 -26.34
N LEU A 89 -10.08 4.80 -25.86
CA LEU A 89 -10.61 6.16 -25.81
C LEU A 89 -10.76 6.61 -27.27
N GLY A 90 -11.99 6.52 -27.77
CA GLY A 90 -12.37 7.03 -29.08
C GLY A 90 -12.26 8.55 -29.09
N LEU A 91 -11.51 9.04 -30.07
CA LEU A 91 -11.56 10.40 -30.58
C LEU A 91 -12.91 10.66 -31.25
#